data_AF-G4SMX8-F1
#
_entry.id   AF-G4SMX8-F1
#
_cell.length_a   1.000
_cell.length_b   1.000
_cell.length_c   1.000
_cell.angle_alpha   90.00
_cell.angle_beta   90.00
_cell.angle_gamma   90.00
#
_symmetry.space_group_name_H-M   'P 1'
#
loop_
_entity.id
_entity.type
_entity.pdbx_description
1 polymer ?
#
loop_
_entity_poly.entity_id
_entity_poly.type
_entity_poly.pdbx_seq_one_letter_code
_entity_poly.pdbx_strand_id
1 'polypeptide(L)'
;MVHVISSNTPSGGSQPLTLYDLSSKTNGLTDFRNDDQFYDSAIGGEGLFLPIALYSANPLVSGKGSIVLPPLLVTYPYGGSFAVTVQNHGPIDTFQSFHLSWYNASSTSNDGFYGYPGSPSYEKNGTIRTDGSYLSAAIYNMTLEYSYSDNTPIKLQIRQYVYIGIAYWPPYAD
;
A
#
# COMPACT_ATOMS: atom_id res chain seq x y z
N MET A 1 -1.51 13.26 6.39
CA MET A 1 -1.37 11.80 6.19
C MET A 1 -0.53 11.25 7.32
N VAL A 2 -0.92 10.13 7.94
CA VAL A 2 -0.16 9.53 9.05
C VAL A 2 0.31 8.14 8.63
N HIS A 3 1.63 7.96 8.59
CA HIS A 3 2.25 6.65 8.42
C HIS A 3 2.67 6.09 9.75
N VAL A 4 2.63 4.76 9.87
CA VAL A 4 2.94 4.05 11.10
C VAL A 4 3.93 2.95 10.78
N ILE A 5 4.99 2.87 11.58
CA ILE A 5 5.81 1.66 11.69
C ILE A 5 5.41 1.02 13.02
N SER A 6 4.94 -0.22 12.98
CA SER A 6 4.40 -0.93 14.13
C SER A 6 5.23 -2.17 14.42
N SER A 7 5.53 -2.38 15.70
CA SER A 7 6.27 -3.55 16.15
C SER A 7 5.41 -4.81 16.06
N ASN A 8 6.01 -5.92 15.63
CA ASN A 8 5.46 -7.26 15.78
C ASN A 8 5.46 -7.73 17.25
N THR A 9 6.24 -7.07 18.11
CA THR A 9 6.42 -7.36 19.54
C THR A 9 6.30 -6.09 20.39
N PRO A 10 5.15 -5.39 20.38
CA PRO A 10 5.02 -4.10 21.04
C PRO A 10 5.18 -4.21 22.56
N SER A 11 5.96 -3.32 23.15
CA SER A 11 6.17 -3.27 24.61
C SER A 11 5.00 -2.64 25.39
N GLY A 12 4.17 -1.84 24.71
CA GLY A 12 3.18 -0.95 25.33
C GLY A 12 1.69 -1.32 25.14
N GLY A 13 1.38 -2.47 24.56
CA GLY A 13 0.00 -2.91 24.36
C GLY A 13 -0.18 -3.85 23.18
N SER A 14 -1.23 -4.67 23.20
CA SER A 14 -1.49 -5.71 22.21
C SER A 14 -2.48 -5.30 21.11
N GLN A 15 -2.71 -4.00 20.91
CA GLN A 15 -3.71 -3.49 19.97
C GLN A 15 -3.06 -2.73 18.79
N PRO A 16 -2.44 -3.45 17.83
CA PRO A 16 -1.90 -2.83 16.61
C PRO A 16 -2.99 -2.13 15.78
N LEU A 17 -4.24 -2.56 15.94
CA LEU A 17 -5.40 -2.08 15.20
C LEU A 17 -5.65 -0.58 15.32
N THR A 18 -5.37 0.04 16.47
CA THR A 18 -5.61 1.49 16.65
C THR A 18 -4.75 2.33 15.72
N LEU A 19 -3.46 2.01 15.63
CA LEU A 19 -2.53 2.73 14.75
C LEU A 19 -2.78 2.38 13.28
N TYR A 20 -3.12 1.12 13.01
CA TYR A 20 -3.52 0.68 11.67
C TYR A 20 -4.77 1.43 11.16
N ASP A 21 -5.79 1.60 12.00
CA ASP A 21 -7.00 2.34 11.64
C ASP A 21 -6.71 3.84 11.46
N LEU A 22 -5.82 4.41 12.27
CA LEU A 22 -5.40 5.81 12.14
C LEU A 22 -4.73 6.08 10.78
N SER A 23 -3.77 5.23 10.38
CA SER A 23 -3.13 5.37 9.07
C SER A 23 -4.13 5.15 7.93
N SER A 24 -5.04 4.17 8.07
CA SER A 24 -6.08 3.89 7.09
C SER A 24 -7.01 5.10 6.85
N LYS A 25 -7.40 5.79 7.93
CA LYS A 25 -8.31 6.96 7.89
C LYS A 25 -7.63 8.23 7.39
N THR A 26 -6.31 8.27 7.37
CA THR A 26 -5.52 9.44 6.95
C THR A 26 -4.79 9.21 5.62
N ASN A 27 -5.19 8.17 4.88
CA ASN A 27 -4.58 7.72 3.62
C ASN A 27 -3.08 7.38 3.72
N GLY A 28 -2.58 7.14 4.93
CA GLY A 28 -1.22 6.64 5.13
C GLY A 28 -1.12 5.13 4.99
N LEU A 29 0.02 4.61 5.41
CA LEU A 29 0.35 3.18 5.45
C LEU A 29 0.80 2.78 6.85
N THR A 30 0.57 1.52 7.18
CA THR A 30 1.17 0.84 8.32
C THR A 30 2.12 -0.22 7.83
N ASP A 31 3.32 -0.26 8.40
CA ASP A 31 4.31 -1.28 8.14
C ASP A 31 4.62 -2.04 9.44
N PHE A 32 4.30 -3.33 9.48
CA PHE A 32 4.51 -4.21 10.63
C PHE A 32 5.85 -4.90 10.55
N ARG A 33 6.74 -4.70 11.52
CA ARG A 33 8.11 -5.24 11.49
C ARG A 33 8.61 -5.64 12.86
N ASN A 34 9.69 -6.42 12.90
CA ASN A 34 10.45 -6.58 14.13
C ASN A 34 11.23 -5.29 14.41
N ASP A 35 11.45 -4.98 15.69
CA ASP A 35 12.02 -3.70 16.13
C ASP A 35 13.40 -3.42 15.52
N ASP A 36 14.21 -4.47 15.37
CA ASP A 36 15.54 -4.42 14.75
C ASP A 36 15.49 -4.17 13.24
N GLN A 37 14.32 -4.21 12.61
CA GLN A 37 14.11 -4.03 11.16
C GLN A 37 13.37 -2.73 10.81
N PHE A 38 13.12 -1.85 11.77
CA PHE A 38 12.38 -0.60 11.52
C PHE A 38 13.06 0.30 10.50
N TYR A 39 14.40 0.29 10.45
CA TYR A 39 15.17 1.08 9.49
C TYR A 39 14.94 0.65 8.03
N ASP A 40 14.51 -0.60 7.80
CA ASP A 40 14.22 -1.13 6.48
C ASP A 40 12.79 -0.79 6.00
N SER A 41 12.01 -0.04 6.80
CA SER A 41 10.59 0.18 6.53
C SER A 41 10.30 0.83 5.18
N ALA A 42 9.28 0.31 4.48
CA ALA A 42 8.79 0.89 3.24
C ALA A 42 8.23 2.30 3.43
N ILE A 43 7.85 2.67 4.66
CA ILE A 43 7.33 4.01 4.99
C ILE A 43 8.32 5.11 4.63
N GLY A 44 9.63 4.88 4.77
CA GLY A 44 10.65 5.85 4.39
C GLY A 44 10.51 6.24 2.91
N GLY A 45 10.46 5.24 2.04
CA GLY A 45 10.27 5.40 0.58
C GLY A 45 8.95 6.05 0.20
N GLU A 46 7.86 5.45 0.67
CA GLU A 46 6.51 5.73 0.17
C GLU A 46 5.85 6.93 0.86
N GLY A 47 6.08 7.12 2.16
CA GLY A 47 5.40 8.14 2.94
C GLY A 47 6.14 9.47 3.05
N LEU A 48 7.47 9.45 2.94
CA LEU A 48 8.28 10.66 3.12
C LEU A 48 8.82 11.20 1.80
N PHE A 49 9.35 10.34 0.91
CA PHE A 49 9.91 10.80 -0.37
C PHE A 49 8.84 11.03 -1.46
N LEU A 50 7.69 10.37 -1.35
CA LEU A 50 6.57 10.47 -2.28
C LEU A 50 5.29 10.94 -1.58
N PRO A 51 5.24 12.18 -1.08
CA PRO A 51 4.26 12.57 -0.07
C PRO A 51 2.82 12.76 -0.61
N ILE A 52 2.58 12.58 -1.90
CA ILE A 52 1.25 12.69 -2.50
C ILE A 52 0.66 11.28 -2.69
N ALA A 53 -0.36 10.96 -1.91
CA ALA A 53 -1.20 9.79 -2.16
C ALA A 53 -2.15 10.07 -3.34
N LEU A 54 -1.81 9.61 -4.55
CA LEU A 54 -2.67 9.74 -5.72
C LEU A 54 -3.83 8.73 -5.70
N TYR A 55 -3.59 7.56 -5.09
CA TYR A 55 -4.59 6.51 -4.94
C TYR A 55 -4.65 6.00 -3.50
N SER A 56 -5.84 5.64 -3.04
CA SER A 56 -6.04 5.03 -1.73
C SER A 56 -7.27 4.12 -1.73
N ALA A 57 -7.07 2.84 -1.40
CA ALA A 57 -8.14 1.87 -1.18
C ALA A 57 -7.84 1.04 0.08
N ASN A 58 -8.89 0.69 0.83
CA ASN A 58 -8.77 -0.14 2.03
C ASN A 58 -9.74 -1.33 1.99
N PRO A 59 -9.60 -2.26 1.01
CA PRO A 59 -10.55 -3.37 0.85
C PRO A 59 -10.49 -4.32 2.04
N LEU A 60 -11.64 -4.90 2.38
CA LEU A 60 -11.77 -6.05 3.30
C LEU A 60 -11.84 -7.32 2.46
N VAL A 61 -10.93 -8.25 2.69
CA VAL A 61 -10.81 -9.49 1.90
C VAL A 61 -10.74 -10.72 2.82
N SER A 62 -11.00 -11.91 2.28
CA SER A 62 -10.97 -13.17 3.04
C SER A 62 -10.74 -14.35 2.10
N GLY A 63 -9.86 -15.29 2.49
CA GLY A 63 -9.55 -16.47 1.67
C GLY A 63 -8.85 -16.12 0.36
N LYS A 64 -9.29 -16.75 -0.73
CA LYS A 64 -8.80 -16.51 -2.08
C LYS A 64 -9.90 -15.92 -2.94
N GLY A 65 -9.62 -14.82 -3.63
CA GLY A 65 -10.63 -14.14 -4.44
C GLY A 65 -10.08 -13.04 -5.32
N SER A 66 -11.01 -12.34 -5.96
CA SER A 66 -10.76 -11.15 -6.78
C SER A 66 -11.81 -10.09 -6.48
N ILE A 67 -11.41 -8.83 -6.46
CA ILE A 67 -12.29 -7.68 -6.22
C ILE A 67 -11.96 -6.54 -7.19
N VAL A 68 -13.00 -5.87 -7.68
CA VAL A 68 -12.87 -4.61 -8.41
C VAL A 68 -12.76 -3.48 -7.40
N LEU A 69 -11.70 -2.69 -7.50
CA LEU A 69 -11.45 -1.53 -6.64
C LEU A 69 -11.97 -0.25 -7.30
N PRO A 70 -12.09 0.86 -6.54
CA PRO A 70 -12.36 2.17 -7.14
C PRO A 70 -11.33 2.51 -8.23
N PRO A 71 -11.73 3.17 -9.33
CA PRO A 71 -10.82 3.49 -10.41
C PRO A 71 -9.73 4.47 -9.96
N LEU A 72 -8.56 4.38 -10.58
CA LEU A 72 -7.45 5.31 -10.37
C LEU A 72 -7.48 6.41 -11.43
N LEU A 73 -7.70 7.65 -11.00
CA LEU A 73 -7.64 8.83 -11.85
C LEU A 73 -6.22 9.40 -11.88
N VAL A 74 -5.60 9.37 -13.06
CA VAL A 74 -4.30 9.99 -13.32
C VAL A 74 -4.51 11.16 -14.27
N THR A 75 -4.36 12.40 -13.77
CA THR A 75 -4.59 13.63 -14.55
C THR A 75 -3.37 14.07 -15.36
N TYR A 76 -2.17 13.71 -14.90
CA TYR A 76 -0.90 13.97 -15.57
C TYR A 76 -0.04 12.72 -15.50
N PRO A 77 0.83 12.47 -16.49
CA PRO A 77 1.75 11.35 -16.42
C PRO A 77 2.68 11.51 -15.21
N TYR A 78 2.67 10.54 -14.31
CA TYR A 78 3.50 10.53 -13.12
C TYR A 78 4.29 9.23 -13.02
N GLY A 79 5.56 9.38 -12.62
CA GLY A 79 6.28 8.32 -11.95
C GLY A 79 5.86 8.27 -10.49
N GLY A 80 5.65 7.07 -9.97
CA GLY A 80 5.30 6.83 -8.58
C GLY A 80 5.49 5.37 -8.21
N SER A 81 5.01 4.97 -7.06
CA SER A 81 5.10 3.60 -6.57
C SER A 81 3.77 3.17 -5.96
N PHE A 82 3.44 1.92 -6.17
CA PHE A 82 2.37 1.28 -5.43
C PHE A 82 2.94 0.65 -4.17
N ALA A 83 2.17 0.73 -3.10
CA ALA A 83 2.49 0.12 -1.83
C ALA A 83 1.24 -0.51 -1.22
N VAL A 84 1.40 -1.74 -0.72
CA VAL A 84 0.31 -2.56 -0.21
C VAL A 84 0.68 -3.10 1.17
N THR A 85 -0.02 -2.63 2.20
CA THR A 85 -0.01 -3.28 3.53
C THR A 85 -0.94 -4.48 3.48
N VAL A 86 -0.37 -5.67 3.61
CA VAL A 86 -1.05 -6.94 3.32
C VAL A 86 -1.89 -7.46 4.48
N GLN A 87 -1.75 -6.90 5.68
CA GLN A 87 -2.59 -7.25 6.83
C GLN A 87 -2.59 -6.16 7.90
N ASN A 88 -3.59 -6.21 8.78
CA ASN A 88 -3.84 -5.23 9.83
C ASN A 88 -3.19 -5.56 11.18
N HIS A 89 -2.32 -6.56 11.22
CA HIS A 89 -1.54 -6.95 12.39
C HIS A 89 -0.19 -7.51 11.96
N GLY A 90 0.74 -7.60 12.91
CA GLY A 90 1.98 -8.36 12.78
C GLY A 90 2.02 -9.50 13.81
N PRO A 91 2.86 -10.54 13.60
CA PRO A 91 3.63 -10.83 12.38
C PRO A 91 2.75 -11.25 11.20
N ILE A 92 3.32 -11.26 9.99
CA ILE A 92 2.65 -11.83 8.80
C ILE A 92 2.50 -13.34 8.98
N ASP A 93 1.27 -13.84 8.88
CA ASP A 93 0.92 -15.24 9.16
C ASP A 93 0.02 -15.87 8.11
N THR A 94 -0.99 -15.14 7.62
CA THR A 94 -2.03 -15.67 6.72
C THR A 94 -1.84 -15.26 5.26
N PHE A 95 -1.12 -14.17 4.99
CA PHE A 95 -0.90 -13.67 3.63
C PHE A 95 -0.11 -14.65 2.76
N GLN A 96 -0.65 -14.98 1.57
CA GLN A 96 0.02 -15.83 0.58
C GLN A 96 0.45 -15.05 -0.67
N SER A 97 -0.44 -14.23 -1.24
CA SER A 97 -0.10 -13.38 -2.40
C SER A 97 -1.17 -12.34 -2.70
N PHE A 98 -0.80 -11.32 -3.46
CA PHE A 98 -1.74 -10.47 -4.19
C PHE A 98 -1.25 -10.19 -5.61
N HIS A 99 -2.17 -9.85 -6.50
CA HIS A 99 -1.91 -9.22 -7.80
C HIS A 99 -2.80 -7.98 -7.93
N LEU A 100 -2.21 -6.80 -7.88
CA LEU A 100 -2.88 -5.54 -8.13
C LEU A 100 -2.67 -5.17 -9.60
N SER A 101 -3.72 -5.04 -10.39
CA SER A 101 -3.61 -4.71 -11.81
C SER A 101 -4.33 -3.41 -12.13
N TRP A 102 -3.80 -2.66 -13.11
CA TRP A 102 -4.39 -1.45 -13.63
C TRP A 102 -4.49 -1.50 -15.15
N TYR A 103 -5.68 -1.20 -15.66
CA TYR A 103 -5.96 -1.30 -17.09
C TYR A 103 -6.83 -0.15 -17.61
N ASN A 104 -6.41 0.40 -18.74
CA ASN A 104 -7.18 1.31 -19.57
C ASN A 104 -6.87 1.00 -21.05
N ALA A 105 -7.93 0.80 -21.85
CA ALA A 105 -7.78 0.39 -23.26
C ALA A 105 -7.03 1.42 -24.14
N SER A 106 -7.01 2.69 -23.74
CA SER A 106 -6.33 3.78 -24.44
C SER A 106 -4.96 4.11 -23.87
N SER A 107 -4.56 3.46 -22.77
CA SER A 107 -3.26 3.66 -22.13
C SER A 107 -2.23 2.66 -22.65
N THR A 108 -0.97 3.11 -22.74
CA THR A 108 0.19 2.25 -23.01
C THR A 108 0.88 1.77 -21.74
N SER A 109 0.47 2.26 -20.56
CA SER A 109 1.06 1.93 -19.26
C SER A 109 0.15 1.03 -18.41
N ASN A 110 -0.52 0.08 -19.06
CA ASN A 110 -1.25 -1.00 -18.39
C ASN A 110 -0.25 -2.00 -17.84
N ASP A 111 -0.41 -2.42 -16.59
CA ASP A 111 0.52 -3.33 -15.93
C ASP A 111 -0.09 -3.90 -14.64
N GLY A 112 0.70 -4.65 -13.88
CA GLY A 112 0.32 -5.18 -12.58
C GLY A 112 1.50 -5.31 -11.61
N PHE A 113 1.15 -5.36 -10.33
CA PHE A 113 2.06 -5.50 -9.20
C PHE A 113 1.73 -6.79 -8.45
N TYR A 114 2.63 -7.77 -8.53
CA TYR A 114 2.51 -9.04 -7.85
C TYR A 114 3.36 -9.05 -6.57
N GLY A 115 2.71 -9.33 -5.43
CA GLY A 115 3.37 -9.42 -4.12
C GLY A 115 3.14 -10.79 -3.48
N TYR A 116 4.19 -11.39 -2.95
CA TYR A 116 4.15 -12.66 -2.22
C TYR A 116 5.31 -12.74 -1.21
N PRO A 117 5.21 -13.60 -0.17
CA PRO A 117 6.31 -13.86 0.76
C PRO A 117 7.58 -14.28 0.03
N GLY A 118 8.65 -13.50 0.18
CA GLY A 118 9.95 -13.74 -0.47
C GLY A 118 10.14 -13.15 -1.86
N SER A 119 9.17 -12.38 -2.40
CA SER A 119 9.40 -11.60 -3.62
C SER A 119 10.57 -10.62 -3.47
N PRO A 120 11.25 -10.18 -4.55
CA PRO A 120 12.30 -9.16 -4.44
C PRO A 120 11.78 -7.86 -3.82
N SER A 121 10.51 -7.52 -4.08
CA SER A 121 9.76 -6.43 -3.45
C SER A 121 9.28 -6.76 -2.03
N TYR A 122 9.41 -8.01 -1.57
CA TYR A 122 9.22 -8.45 -0.19
C TYR A 122 10.44 -8.06 0.65
N GLU A 123 10.71 -6.77 0.70
CA GLU A 123 11.59 -6.20 1.71
C GLU A 123 10.83 -6.20 3.04
N LYS A 124 10.80 -7.37 3.69
CA LYS A 124 10.77 -7.49 5.15
C LYS A 124 9.50 -6.95 5.85
N ASN A 125 8.44 -7.75 5.88
CA ASN A 125 7.26 -7.64 6.77
C ASN A 125 6.31 -6.43 6.52
N GLY A 126 5.01 -6.64 6.80
CA GLY A 126 3.91 -5.68 6.74
C GLY A 126 3.46 -5.18 5.35
N THR A 127 4.36 -4.50 4.66
CA THR A 127 4.06 -3.69 3.47
C THR A 127 5.00 -4.03 2.31
N ILE A 128 4.42 -4.28 1.13
CA ILE A 128 5.14 -4.59 -0.10
C ILE A 128 5.00 -3.40 -1.05
N ARG A 129 6.09 -2.97 -1.69
CA ARG A 129 6.08 -1.85 -2.65
C ARG A 129 6.66 -2.21 -4.01
N THR A 130 6.33 -1.44 -5.03
CA THR A 130 7.00 -1.48 -6.35
C THR A 130 8.29 -0.65 -6.31
N ASP A 131 9.27 -0.96 -7.16
CA ASP A 131 10.46 -0.10 -7.35
C ASP A 131 10.15 1.20 -8.12
N GLY A 132 9.02 1.22 -8.82
CA GLY A 132 8.54 2.36 -9.57
C GLY A 132 7.51 1.91 -10.60
N SER A 133 6.58 2.80 -10.90
CA SER A 133 5.51 2.63 -11.88
C SER A 133 5.32 3.97 -12.58
N TYR A 134 5.27 3.93 -13.90
CA TYR A 134 4.89 5.08 -14.70
C TYR A 134 3.46 4.87 -15.17
N LEU A 135 2.59 5.85 -14.93
CA LEU A 135 1.22 5.83 -15.43
C LEU A 135 0.98 7.01 -16.35
N SER A 136 0.49 6.76 -17.56
CA SER A 136 0.00 7.83 -18.43
C SER A 136 -1.30 8.42 -17.88
N ALA A 137 -1.61 9.66 -18.28
CA ALA A 137 -2.88 10.29 -17.93
C ALA A 137 -4.06 9.48 -18.51
N ALA A 138 -4.86 8.89 -17.62
CA ALA A 138 -6.01 8.05 -17.93
C ALA A 138 -6.81 7.74 -16.65
N ILE A 139 -7.95 7.06 -16.83
CA ILE A 139 -8.70 6.46 -15.73
C ILE A 139 -8.48 4.95 -15.79
N TYR A 140 -7.75 4.38 -14.85
CA TYR A 140 -7.48 2.94 -14.83
C TYR A 140 -8.54 2.20 -14.03
N ASN A 141 -9.03 1.11 -14.62
CA ASN A 141 -9.75 0.09 -13.88
C ASN A 141 -8.76 -0.65 -13.00
N MET A 142 -9.04 -0.70 -11.70
CA MET A 142 -8.18 -1.32 -10.69
C MET A 142 -8.79 -2.65 -10.25
N THR A 143 -8.01 -3.72 -10.29
CA THR A 143 -8.43 -5.04 -9.81
C THR A 143 -7.40 -5.60 -8.84
N LEU A 144 -7.88 -6.26 -7.79
CA LEU A 144 -7.04 -6.95 -6.82
C LEU A 144 -7.43 -8.42 -6.78
N GLU A 145 -6.51 -9.28 -7.16
CA GLU A 145 -6.55 -10.70 -6.82
C GLU A 145 -5.75 -10.92 -5.54
N TYR A 146 -6.26 -11.76 -4.65
CA TYR A 146 -5.63 -12.00 -3.35
C TYR A 146 -5.76 -13.47 -2.93
N SER A 147 -4.84 -13.91 -2.10
CA SER A 147 -4.84 -15.24 -1.50
C SER A 147 -4.33 -15.16 -0.06
N TYR A 148 -5.14 -15.67 0.87
CA TYR A 148 -4.81 -15.90 2.27
C TYR A 148 -4.98 -17.40 2.58
N SER A 149 -4.24 -17.89 3.58
CA SER A 149 -4.28 -19.31 3.98
C SER A 149 -5.55 -19.69 4.75
N ASP A 150 -6.28 -18.71 5.27
CA ASP A 150 -7.54 -18.89 5.98
C ASP A 150 -8.62 -17.93 5.46
N ASN A 151 -9.82 -18.03 6.04
CA ASN A 151 -10.95 -17.17 5.70
C ASN A 151 -11.14 -16.02 6.72
N THR A 152 -10.12 -15.69 7.52
CA THR A 152 -10.21 -14.56 8.46
C THR A 152 -10.29 -13.26 7.65
N PRO A 153 -11.27 -12.37 7.91
CA PRO A 153 -11.32 -11.09 7.20
C PRO A 153 -10.12 -10.21 7.52
N ILE A 154 -9.36 -9.84 6.48
CA ILE A 154 -8.19 -8.95 6.59
C ILE A 154 -8.47 -7.66 5.84
N LYS A 155 -8.19 -6.53 6.49
CA LYS A 155 -8.19 -5.23 5.83
C LYS A 155 -6.81 -4.98 5.23
N LEU A 156 -6.75 -4.58 3.97
CA LEU A 156 -5.51 -4.14 3.32
C LEU A 156 -5.47 -2.62 3.24
N GLN A 157 -4.27 -2.08 3.01
CA GLN A 157 -4.09 -0.69 2.59
C GLN A 157 -3.37 -0.69 1.25
N ILE A 158 -3.99 -0.13 0.22
CA ILE A 158 -3.39 0.03 -1.11
C ILE A 158 -3.21 1.51 -1.35
N ARG A 159 -1.99 1.91 -1.70
CA ARG A 159 -1.63 3.30 -1.99
C ARG A 159 -0.86 3.36 -3.28
N GLN A 160 -1.02 4.47 -3.98
CA GLN A 160 -0.08 4.91 -4.99
C GLN A 160 0.47 6.25 -4.54
N TYR A 161 1.78 6.33 -4.40
CA TYR A 161 2.49 7.54 -4.06
C TYR A 161 3.21 8.09 -5.27
N VAL A 162 3.14 9.41 -5.47
CA VAL A 162 3.80 10.08 -6.60
C VAL A 162 4.71 11.18 -6.10
N TYR A 163 5.71 11.51 -6.92
CA TYR A 163 6.58 12.64 -6.66
C TYR A 163 5.78 13.94 -6.66
N ILE A 164 6.17 14.85 -5.76
CA ILE A 164 5.73 16.23 -5.85
C ILE A 164 6.28 16.84 -7.15
N GLY A 165 5.39 17.10 -8.12
CA GLY A 165 5.70 17.88 -9.32
C GLY A 165 5.74 19.39 -9.11
N ILE A 166 5.62 19.88 -7.86
CA ILE A 166 5.53 21.30 -7.52
C ILE A 166 6.66 21.73 -6.57
N ALA A 167 7.38 22.80 -6.90
CA ALA A 167 8.53 23.27 -6.12
C ALA A 167 8.17 24.01 -4.81
N TYR A 168 6.97 23.79 -4.25
CA TYR A 168 6.52 24.45 -3.03
C TYR A 168 5.68 23.51 -2.17
N TRP A 169 5.73 23.74 -0.85
CA TRP A 169 4.83 23.10 0.11
C TRP A 169 3.48 23.82 0.06
N PRO A 170 2.36 23.14 -0.24
CA PRO A 170 1.05 23.75 -0.07
C PRO A 170 0.89 24.15 1.40
N PRO A 171 0.42 25.38 1.71
CA PRO A 171 0.18 25.77 3.09
C PRO A 171 -0.85 24.83 3.74
N TYR A 172 -0.68 24.55 5.03
CA TYR A 172 -1.71 23.86 5.82
C TYR A 172 -2.98 24.73 5.84
N ALA A 173 -4.15 24.12 5.64
CA ALA A 173 -5.43 24.79 5.82
C ALA A 173 -5.91 24.53 7.25
N ASP A 174 -6.13 25.60 8.01
CA ASP A 174 -6.81 25.56 9.31
C ASP A 174 -8.27 25.09 9.16
#